data_AF-A0A261GS72-F1
#
_entry.id   AF-A0A261GS72-F1
#
_cell.length_a   1.000
_cell.length_b   1.000
_cell.length_c   1.000
_cell.angle_alpha   90.00
_cell.angle_beta   90.00
_cell.angle_gamma   90.00
#
_symmetry.space_group_name_H-M   'P 1'
#
loop_
_entity.id
_entity.type
_entity.pdbx_description
1 polymer ?
#
loop_
_entity_poly.entity_id
_entity_poly.type
_entity_poly.pdbx_seq_one_letter_code
_entity_poly.pdbx_strand_id
1 'polypeptide(L)'
;MTANMSNTINLDHFTLPGAQSEVKAAAIPEKKHWKVQDRIIQVTRDGRTHTYSRFNQRYLEVKTTDRKGREVEAVIDMSFLQSRPRIVKDFKWTLWLLSSLLLAWTITVFAVTDIDPLWLIPTLLLSCLVAALAVRLKVNKYEFLAVGSEIPLFSLEANQPNKDTVKSLVIKLQENIEEARLSLPGGKQLIPIAVTEMRRLYKEGLISQQDYETIKWYLFRN
;
A
#
# COMPACT_ATOMS: atom_id res chain seq x y z
N MET A 1 7.10 3.61 -54.32
CA MET A 1 7.58 2.75 -53.21
C MET A 1 7.30 3.50 -51.92
N THR A 2 6.41 2.93 -51.11
CA THR A 2 5.73 3.53 -49.96
C THR A 2 6.65 3.65 -48.74
N ALA A 3 6.81 4.87 -48.22
CA ALA A 3 7.44 5.11 -46.92
C ALA A 3 6.43 4.82 -45.79
N ASN A 4 6.67 3.76 -45.03
CA ASN A 4 5.97 3.47 -43.78
C ASN A 4 6.36 4.53 -42.74
N MET A 5 5.47 5.50 -42.50
CA MET A 5 5.56 6.36 -41.32
C MET A 5 5.19 5.54 -40.09
N SER A 6 6.19 5.16 -39.30
CA SER A 6 5.98 4.62 -37.95
C SER A 6 5.38 5.74 -37.10
N ASN A 7 4.08 5.65 -36.85
CA ASN A 7 3.34 6.55 -35.99
C ASN A 7 3.67 6.21 -34.52
N THR A 8 4.88 6.54 -34.07
CA THR A 8 5.24 6.52 -32.64
C THR A 8 4.53 7.69 -31.97
N ILE A 9 3.39 7.41 -31.32
CA ILE A 9 2.67 8.37 -30.49
C ILE A 9 3.57 8.71 -29.30
N ASN A 10 4.24 9.85 -29.38
CA ASN A 10 5.07 10.38 -28.31
C ASN A 10 4.16 10.99 -27.23
N LEU A 11 3.83 10.19 -26.21
CA LEU A 11 2.87 10.53 -25.14
C LEU A 11 3.33 11.66 -24.22
N ASP A 12 4.55 12.19 -24.39
CA ASP A 12 5.07 13.30 -23.58
C ASP A 12 4.60 14.69 -24.03
N HIS A 13 3.91 14.81 -25.17
CA HIS A 13 3.44 16.09 -25.72
C HIS A 13 1.94 16.10 -26.05
N PHE A 14 1.08 15.59 -25.16
CA PHE A 14 -0.36 15.76 -25.29
C PHE A 14 -0.80 17.13 -24.76
N THR A 15 -0.66 18.18 -25.57
CA THR A 15 -1.25 19.51 -25.30
C THR A 15 -2.69 19.54 -25.81
N LEU A 16 -3.66 19.45 -24.89
CA LEU A 16 -5.07 19.65 -25.21
C LEU A 16 -5.34 21.14 -25.56
N PRO A 17 -5.90 21.45 -26.74
CA PRO A 17 -6.35 22.81 -27.05
C PRO A 17 -7.53 23.16 -26.12
N GLY A 18 -7.34 24.13 -25.23
CA GLY A 18 -8.38 24.61 -24.30
C GLY A 18 -8.16 24.25 -22.82
N ALA A 19 -7.11 23.52 -22.45
CA ALA A 19 -6.79 23.19 -21.06
C ALA A 19 -5.86 24.22 -20.38
N GLN A 20 -6.10 25.52 -20.58
CA GLN A 20 -5.40 26.61 -19.89
C GLN A 20 -6.12 27.09 -18.63
N SER A 21 -6.96 26.27 -17.99
CA SER A 21 -7.30 26.50 -16.59
C SER A 21 -6.20 25.90 -15.73
N GLU A 22 -5.40 26.80 -15.15
CA GLU A 22 -4.29 26.57 -14.23
C GLU A 22 -4.70 25.78 -12.99
N VAL A 23 -4.98 24.48 -13.11
CA VAL A 23 -4.85 23.58 -11.95
C VAL A 23 -3.41 23.08 -11.95
N LYS A 24 -2.49 23.97 -11.57
CA LYS A 24 -1.14 23.55 -11.20
C LYS A 24 -1.30 22.54 -10.06
N ALA A 25 -0.76 21.33 -10.22
CA ALA A 25 -0.51 20.46 -9.09
C ALA A 25 0.19 21.34 -8.03
N ALA A 26 -0.48 21.57 -6.90
CA ALA A 26 0.01 22.52 -5.90
C ALA A 26 1.42 22.07 -5.49
N ALA A 27 2.40 22.95 -5.65
CA ALA A 27 3.76 22.65 -5.22
C ALA A 27 3.73 22.33 -3.73
N ILE A 28 4.38 21.22 -3.33
CA ILE A 28 4.45 20.84 -1.91
C ILE A 28 5.06 22.02 -1.15
N PRO A 29 4.40 22.50 -0.09
CA PRO A 29 4.91 23.63 0.67
C PRO A 29 6.24 23.26 1.33
N GLU A 30 7.14 24.23 1.49
CA GLU A 30 8.40 24.00 2.21
C GLU A 30 8.14 23.52 3.65
N LYS A 31 9.02 22.65 4.19
CA LYS A 31 8.90 22.05 5.53
C LYS A 31 8.63 23.06 6.64
N LYS A 32 9.19 24.28 6.53
CA LYS A 32 8.99 25.37 7.51
C LYS A 32 7.53 25.84 7.64
N HIS A 33 6.69 25.56 6.65
CA HIS A 33 5.27 25.92 6.62
C HIS A 33 4.34 24.72 6.86
N TRP A 34 4.88 23.57 7.30
CA TRP A 34 4.05 22.40 7.56
C TRP A 34 3.32 22.55 8.89
N LYS A 35 1.99 22.62 8.83
CA LYS A 35 1.14 22.48 10.01
C LYS A 35 0.76 21.01 10.15
N VAL A 36 1.53 20.28 10.97
CA VAL A 36 1.26 18.87 11.28
C VAL A 36 0.01 18.78 12.14
N GLN A 37 -0.93 17.95 11.71
CA GLN A 37 -2.25 17.81 12.34
C GLN A 37 -2.37 16.48 13.08
N ASP A 38 -1.97 15.40 12.41
CA ASP A 38 -2.00 14.06 12.96
C ASP A 38 -0.67 13.38 12.67
N ARG A 39 -0.21 12.57 13.63
CA ARG A 39 0.99 11.74 13.46
C ARG A 39 0.73 10.36 14.06
N ILE A 40 1.06 9.32 13.31
CA ILE A 40 1.07 7.95 13.81
C ILE A 40 2.41 7.29 13.49
N ILE A 41 2.87 6.46 14.42
CA ILE A 41 4.08 5.67 14.28
C ILE A 41 3.67 4.20 14.36
N GLN A 42 4.03 3.42 13.35
CA GLN A 42 3.83 1.99 13.31
C GLN A 42 5.19 1.30 13.23
N VAL A 43 5.40 0.29 14.07
CA VAL A 43 6.62 -0.52 14.04
C VAL A 43 6.25 -1.89 13.51
N THR A 44 6.49 -2.09 12.22
CA THR A 44 6.19 -3.35 11.53
C THR A 44 6.86 -4.53 12.21
N ARG A 45 6.32 -5.73 11.95
CA ARG A 45 6.91 -6.98 12.44
C ARG A 45 8.36 -7.19 11.98
N ASP A 46 8.72 -6.67 10.82
CA ASP A 46 10.09 -6.73 10.27
C ASP A 46 11.04 -5.75 10.97
N GLY A 47 10.52 -4.97 11.93
CA GLY A 47 11.26 -3.97 12.70
C GLY A 47 11.53 -2.67 11.94
N ARG A 48 10.80 -2.43 10.84
CA ARG A 48 10.78 -1.12 10.18
C ARG A 48 9.78 -0.21 10.88
N THR A 49 10.15 1.04 11.06
CA THR A 49 9.28 2.05 11.65
C THR A 49 8.71 2.91 10.52
N HIS A 50 7.39 2.91 10.36
CA HIS A 50 6.70 3.84 9.49
C HIS A 50 6.10 4.97 10.33
N THR A 51 6.47 6.20 10.03
CA THR A 51 5.83 7.39 10.56
C THR A 51 4.98 8.01 9.47
N TYR A 52 3.70 8.22 9.78
CA TYR A 52 2.76 8.90 8.91
C TYR A 52 2.40 10.23 9.55
N SER A 53 2.73 11.34 8.90
CA SER A 53 2.41 12.69 9.39
C SER A 53 1.50 13.38 8.39
N ARG A 54 0.28 13.70 8.80
CA ARG A 54 -0.64 14.51 7.99
C ARG A 54 -0.34 15.98 8.23
N PHE A 55 -0.26 16.77 7.17
CA PHE A 55 -0.03 18.19 7.27
C PHE A 55 -0.81 18.99 6.22
N ASN A 56 -1.12 20.24 6.58
CA ASN A 56 -1.83 21.20 5.72
C ASN A 56 -3.12 20.62 5.10
N GLN A 57 -3.83 19.73 5.82
CA GLN A 57 -5.08 19.05 5.44
C GLN A 57 -5.03 18.15 4.20
N ARG A 58 -4.05 18.32 3.32
CA ARG A 58 -4.00 17.73 1.98
C ARG A 58 -2.85 16.75 1.80
N TYR A 59 -1.77 16.89 2.55
CA TYR A 59 -0.56 16.11 2.33
C TYR A 59 -0.33 15.09 3.44
N LEU A 60 0.23 13.96 3.05
CA LEU A 60 0.67 12.89 3.94
C LEU A 60 2.16 12.65 3.73
N GLU A 61 2.93 12.90 4.77
CA GLU A 61 4.33 12.49 4.84
C GLU A 61 4.38 11.02 5.27
N VAL A 62 5.12 10.21 4.52
CA VAL A 62 5.43 8.82 4.84
C VAL A 62 6.94 8.70 5.02
N LYS A 63 7.36 8.53 6.27
CA LYS A 63 8.76 8.23 6.62
C LYS A 63 8.88 6.76 6.96
N THR A 64 9.80 6.07 6.31
CA THR A 64 10.13 4.68 6.59
C THR A 64 11.57 4.61 7.08
N THR A 65 11.77 4.21 8.33
CA THR A 65 13.08 3.96 8.90
C THR A 65 13.31 2.45 8.99
N ASP A 66 14.33 1.96 8.28
CA ASP A 66 14.74 0.55 8.34
C ASP A 66 15.55 0.26 9.61
N ARG A 67 15.71 -1.02 9.96
CA ARG A 67 16.54 -1.46 11.11
C ARG A 67 17.98 -0.98 11.04
N LYS A 68 18.49 -0.75 9.84
CA LYS A 68 19.83 -0.21 9.58
C LYS A 68 19.92 1.31 9.70
N GLY A 69 18.85 1.99 10.13
CA GLY A 69 18.78 3.44 10.25
C GLY A 69 18.63 4.18 8.92
N ARG A 70 18.39 3.47 7.80
CA ARG A 70 18.10 4.11 6.51
C ARG A 70 16.70 4.71 6.54
N GLU A 71 16.60 6.01 6.33
CA GLU A 71 15.33 6.73 6.27
C GLU A 71 14.96 7.04 4.83
N VAL A 72 13.75 6.66 4.43
CA VAL A 72 13.13 7.06 3.17
C VAL A 72 11.93 7.93 3.52
N GLU A 73 11.92 9.15 3.03
CA GLU A 73 10.82 10.11 3.22
C GLU A 73 10.19 10.40 1.88
N ALA A 74 8.85 10.29 1.82
CA ALA A 74 8.07 10.68 0.67
C ALA A 74 6.84 11.46 1.13
N VAL A 75 6.42 12.43 0.32
CA VAL A 75 5.19 13.19 0.55
C VAL A 75 4.19 12.78 -0.51
N ILE A 76 2.96 12.52 -0.10
CA ILE A 76 1.86 12.11 -0.97
C ILE A 76 0.76 13.16 -0.85
N ASP A 77 0.27 13.69 -1.96
CA ASP A 77 -0.97 14.46 -1.96
C ASP A 77 -2.17 13.51 -1.88
N MET A 78 -2.92 13.62 -0.78
CA MET A 78 -4.05 12.74 -0.48
C MET A 78 -5.18 12.84 -1.49
N SER A 79 -5.26 13.94 -2.25
CA SER A 79 -6.26 14.08 -3.31
C SER A 79 -6.06 13.07 -4.45
N PHE A 80 -4.85 12.51 -4.61
CA PHE A 80 -4.57 11.46 -5.59
C PHE A 80 -4.66 10.05 -5.01
N LEU A 81 -5.24 9.89 -3.83
CA LEU A 81 -5.55 8.59 -3.24
C LEU A 81 -6.99 8.18 -3.51
N GLN A 82 -7.23 6.87 -3.53
CA GLN A 82 -8.57 6.34 -3.36
C GLN A 82 -8.98 6.51 -1.90
N SER A 83 -10.17 7.09 -1.70
CA SER A 83 -10.77 7.25 -0.37
C SER A 83 -10.89 5.91 0.33
N ARG A 84 -11.50 4.91 -0.32
CA ARG A 84 -11.65 3.57 0.27
C ARG A 84 -10.35 2.78 0.16
N PRO A 85 -9.70 2.40 1.28
CA PRO A 85 -8.51 1.58 1.24
C PRO A 85 -8.89 0.13 0.90
N ARG A 86 -7.99 -0.55 0.21
CA ARG A 86 -8.07 -1.99 -0.01
C ARG A 86 -7.67 -2.72 1.26
N ILE A 87 -8.53 -3.61 1.73
CA ILE A 87 -8.24 -4.44 2.90
C ILE A 87 -7.57 -5.73 2.41
N VAL A 88 -6.29 -5.91 2.76
CA VAL A 88 -5.55 -7.13 2.44
C VAL A 88 -5.45 -7.99 3.70
N LYS A 89 -6.11 -9.15 3.64
CA LYS A 89 -6.08 -10.17 4.69
C LYS A 89 -5.55 -11.48 4.10
N ASP A 90 -4.37 -11.88 4.53
CA ASP A 90 -3.81 -13.17 4.20
C ASP A 90 -3.62 -13.97 5.50
N PHE A 91 -4.48 -14.97 5.68
CA PHE A 91 -4.46 -15.86 6.84
C PHE A 91 -3.52 -17.06 6.67
N LYS A 92 -2.85 -17.19 5.51
CA LYS A 92 -1.99 -18.34 5.17
C LYS A 92 -2.70 -19.68 5.39
N TRP A 93 -3.89 -19.82 4.80
CA TRP A 93 -4.75 -21.01 4.93
C TRP A 93 -4.04 -22.33 4.61
N THR A 94 -3.11 -22.33 3.65
CA THR A 94 -2.31 -23.50 3.31
C THR A 94 -1.44 -23.99 4.48
N LEU A 95 -0.88 -23.07 5.28
CA LEU A 95 -0.10 -23.43 6.47
C LEU A 95 -1.00 -23.96 7.59
N TRP A 96 -2.19 -23.35 7.77
CA TRP A 96 -3.18 -23.88 8.71
C TRP A 96 -3.61 -25.29 8.36
N LEU A 97 -3.94 -25.53 7.08
CA LEU A 97 -4.32 -26.84 6.58
C LEU A 97 -3.18 -27.86 6.78
N LEU A 98 -1.94 -27.48 6.46
CA LEU A 98 -0.78 -28.35 6.65
C LEU A 98 -0.57 -28.71 8.13
N SER A 99 -0.68 -27.75 9.04
CA SER A 99 -0.60 -28.00 10.49
C SER A 99 -1.72 -28.94 10.95
N SER A 100 -2.97 -28.73 10.50
CA SER A 100 -4.10 -29.60 10.81
C SER A 100 -3.90 -31.02 10.29
N LEU A 101 -3.36 -31.19 9.07
CA LEU A 101 -3.05 -32.50 8.51
C LEU A 101 -1.96 -33.23 9.30
N LEU A 102 -0.88 -32.53 9.69
CA LEU A 102 0.19 -33.12 10.52
C LEU A 102 -0.34 -33.56 11.88
N LEU A 103 -1.24 -32.78 12.47
CA LEU A 103 -1.85 -33.10 13.76
C LEU A 103 -2.80 -34.29 13.62
N ALA A 104 -3.64 -34.31 12.59
CA ALA A 104 -4.53 -35.43 12.29
C ALA A 104 -3.73 -36.72 12.06
N TRP A 105 -2.66 -36.67 11.26
CA TRP A 105 -1.75 -37.78 11.03
C TRP A 105 -1.17 -38.32 12.35
N THR A 106 -0.69 -37.42 13.21
CA THR A 106 -0.13 -37.80 14.52
C THR A 106 -1.15 -38.53 15.39
N ILE A 107 -2.40 -38.05 15.42
CA ILE A 107 -3.50 -38.71 16.15
C ILE A 107 -3.85 -40.06 15.54
N THR A 108 -3.93 -40.16 14.20
CA THR A 108 -4.27 -41.42 13.52
C THR A 108 -3.21 -42.48 13.74
N VAL A 109 -1.92 -42.14 13.64
CA VAL A 109 -0.83 -43.09 13.92
C VAL A 109 -0.89 -43.57 15.36
N PHE A 110 -1.08 -42.66 16.32
CA PHE A 110 -1.23 -43.03 17.73
C PHE A 110 -2.41 -43.98 17.98
N ALA A 111 -3.54 -43.76 17.31
CA ALA A 111 -4.75 -44.55 17.50
C ALA A 111 -4.69 -45.95 16.86
N VAL A 112 -3.87 -46.13 15.81
CA VAL A 112 -3.84 -47.37 15.00
C VAL A 112 -2.61 -48.23 15.29
N THR A 113 -1.59 -47.69 15.96
CA THR A 113 -0.31 -48.37 16.18
C THR A 113 0.10 -48.36 17.64
N ASP A 114 0.80 -49.42 18.08
CA ASP A 114 1.39 -49.52 19.43
C ASP A 114 2.76 -48.81 19.54
N ILE A 115 2.95 -47.74 18.77
CA ILE A 115 4.21 -46.98 18.78
C ILE A 115 4.31 -46.22 20.10
N ASP A 116 5.50 -46.25 20.73
CA ASP A 116 5.78 -45.46 21.93
C ASP A 116 5.50 -43.97 21.65
N PRO A 117 4.65 -43.30 22.45
CA PRO A 117 4.26 -41.90 22.28
C PRO A 117 5.43 -40.94 22.07
N LEU A 118 6.61 -41.26 22.59
CA LEU A 118 7.82 -40.44 22.44
C LEU A 118 8.21 -40.22 20.97
N TRP A 119 7.92 -41.17 20.08
CA TRP A 119 8.23 -41.06 18.64
C TRP A 119 7.31 -40.09 17.89
N LEU A 120 6.18 -39.69 18.48
CA LEU A 120 5.22 -38.76 17.90
C LEU A 120 5.48 -37.29 18.31
N ILE A 121 6.39 -37.07 19.26
CA ILE A 121 6.78 -35.72 19.69
C ILE A 121 7.30 -34.87 18.52
N PRO A 122 8.17 -35.37 17.62
CA PRO A 122 8.68 -34.56 16.51
C PRO A 122 7.58 -34.07 15.56
N THR A 123 6.59 -34.91 15.23
CA THR A 123 5.48 -34.53 14.34
C THR A 123 4.55 -33.53 15.01
N LEU A 124 4.33 -33.67 16.31
CA LEU A 124 3.55 -32.71 17.11
C LEU A 124 4.25 -31.35 17.18
N LEU A 125 5.56 -31.33 17.46
CA LEU A 125 6.37 -30.11 17.45
C LEU A 125 6.39 -29.46 16.07
N LEU A 126 6.49 -30.25 15.00
CA LEU A 126 6.44 -29.75 13.63
C LEU A 126 5.08 -29.11 13.32
N SER A 127 3.97 -29.74 13.73
CA SER A 127 2.63 -29.14 13.56
C SER A 127 2.51 -27.80 14.29
N CYS A 128 2.96 -27.73 15.54
CA CYS A 128 2.99 -26.50 16.32
C CYS A 128 3.86 -25.42 15.65
N LEU A 129 5.02 -25.79 15.09
CA LEU A 129 5.91 -24.88 14.39
C LEU A 129 5.27 -24.32 13.11
N VAL A 130 4.58 -25.16 12.33
CA VAL A 130 3.83 -24.73 11.14
C VAL A 130 2.68 -23.80 11.52
N ALA A 131 1.94 -24.09 12.60
CA ALA A 131 0.90 -23.19 13.12
C ALA A 131 1.49 -21.84 13.57
N ALA A 132 2.61 -21.86 14.29
CA ALA A 132 3.30 -20.65 14.72
C ALA A 132 3.77 -19.80 13.53
N LEU A 133 4.25 -20.44 12.45
CA LEU A 133 4.58 -19.78 11.19
C LEU A 133 3.34 -19.16 10.53
N ALA A 134 2.21 -19.87 10.50
CA ALA A 134 0.95 -19.34 9.97
C ALA A 134 0.50 -18.06 10.70
N VAL A 135 0.62 -18.06 12.04
CA VAL A 135 0.31 -16.87 12.86
C VAL A 135 1.29 -15.74 12.59
N ARG A 136 2.60 -16.03 12.50
CA ARG A 136 3.63 -15.01 12.23
C ARG A 136 3.50 -14.38 10.84
N LEU A 137 3.18 -15.19 9.83
CA LEU A 137 3.06 -14.77 8.44
C LEU A 137 1.68 -14.20 8.07
N LYS A 138 0.74 -14.18 9.03
CA LYS A 138 -0.57 -13.56 8.83
C LYS A 138 -0.42 -12.08 8.53
N VAL A 139 -0.95 -11.64 7.38
CA VAL A 139 -0.97 -10.24 6.95
C VAL A 139 -2.36 -9.67 7.13
N ASN A 140 -2.46 -8.51 7.77
CA ASN A 140 -3.69 -7.73 7.86
C ASN A 140 -3.33 -6.25 7.74
N LYS A 141 -3.56 -5.67 6.56
CA LYS A 141 -3.16 -4.29 6.26
C LYS A 141 -4.23 -3.56 5.45
N TYR A 142 -4.27 -2.25 5.62
CA TYR A 142 -5.04 -1.33 4.79
C TYR A 142 -4.10 -0.71 3.77
N GLU A 143 -4.38 -0.88 2.49
CA GLU A 143 -3.61 -0.29 1.40
C GLU A 143 -4.37 0.88 0.80
N PHE A 144 -3.71 2.04 0.74
CA PHE A 144 -4.25 3.22 0.09
C PHE A 144 -3.71 3.28 -1.34
N LEU A 145 -4.63 3.17 -2.30
CA LEU A 145 -4.30 3.03 -3.70
C LEU A 145 -4.21 4.41 -4.38
N ALA A 146 -3.39 4.51 -5.43
CA ALA A 146 -3.40 5.67 -6.30
C ALA A 146 -4.73 5.80 -7.05
N VAL A 147 -5.15 7.04 -7.29
CA VAL A 147 -6.40 7.36 -7.98
C VAL A 147 -6.47 6.65 -9.33
N GLY A 148 -7.61 5.99 -9.60
CA GLY A 148 -7.86 5.31 -10.87
C GLY A 148 -7.01 4.06 -11.14
N SER A 149 -6.22 3.55 -10.18
CA SER A 149 -5.37 2.37 -10.35
C SER A 149 -5.40 1.41 -9.16
N GLU A 150 -4.87 0.20 -9.32
CA GLU A 150 -4.73 -0.78 -8.23
C GLU A 150 -3.38 -0.74 -7.51
N ILE A 151 -2.57 0.29 -7.75
CA ILE A 151 -1.22 0.41 -7.18
C ILE A 151 -1.30 1.05 -5.78
N PRO A 152 -0.79 0.38 -4.73
CA PRO A 152 -0.73 0.96 -3.39
C PRO A 152 0.38 2.00 -3.28
N LEU A 153 0.06 3.20 -2.78
CA LEU A 153 1.07 4.23 -2.48
C LEU A 153 1.62 4.10 -1.05
N PHE A 154 0.80 3.64 -0.11
CA PHE A 154 1.26 3.27 1.23
C PHE A 154 0.30 2.26 1.87
N SER A 155 0.74 1.65 2.97
CA SER A 155 -0.04 0.66 3.70
C SER A 155 0.05 0.81 5.21
N LEU A 156 -1.08 0.74 5.90
CA LEU A 156 -1.15 0.72 7.36
C LEU A 156 -1.36 -0.70 7.88
N GLU A 157 -0.57 -1.11 8.86
CA GLU A 157 -0.83 -2.37 9.57
C GLU A 157 -2.11 -2.25 10.40
N ALA A 158 -3.08 -3.14 10.17
CA ALA A 158 -4.41 -3.03 10.76
C ALA A 158 -4.45 -3.29 12.27
N ASN A 159 -3.42 -3.91 12.82
CA ASN A 159 -3.38 -4.35 14.22
C ASN A 159 -2.37 -3.58 15.07
N GLN A 160 -1.61 -2.63 14.50
CA GLN A 160 -0.53 -1.92 15.20
C GLN A 160 -0.68 -0.40 15.10
N PRO A 161 -0.50 0.36 16.18
CA PRO A 161 -0.21 -0.09 17.55
C PRO A 161 -1.42 -0.74 18.24
N ASN A 162 -2.63 -0.29 17.92
CA ASN A 162 -3.89 -0.87 18.38
C ASN A 162 -4.90 -0.84 17.22
N LYS A 163 -5.65 -1.94 17.03
CA LYS A 163 -6.68 -2.10 16.01
C LYS A 163 -7.71 -0.96 16.02
N ASP A 164 -8.19 -0.53 17.17
CA ASP A 164 -9.23 0.50 17.25
C ASP A 164 -8.68 1.89 16.90
N THR A 165 -7.45 2.19 17.32
CA THR A 165 -6.72 3.40 16.94
C THR A 165 -6.46 3.44 15.43
N VAL A 166 -6.04 2.33 14.83
CA VAL A 166 -5.84 2.28 13.37
C VAL A 166 -7.16 2.40 12.64
N LYS A 167 -8.22 1.73 13.09
CA LYS A 167 -9.54 1.78 12.45
C LYS A 167 -10.09 3.21 12.46
N SER A 168 -10.03 3.90 13.59
CA SER A 168 -10.45 5.30 13.70
C SER A 168 -9.60 6.23 12.82
N LEU A 169 -8.28 6.00 12.76
CA LEU A 169 -7.42 6.75 11.84
C LEU A 169 -7.80 6.50 10.37
N VAL A 170 -8.06 5.25 9.98
CA VAL A 170 -8.48 4.92 8.62
C VAL A 170 -9.76 5.65 8.24
N ILE A 171 -10.75 5.69 9.14
CA ILE A 171 -12.00 6.45 8.92
C ILE A 171 -11.69 7.94 8.72
N LYS A 172 -10.87 8.54 9.58
CA LYS A 172 -10.45 9.94 9.41
C LYS A 172 -9.70 10.16 8.09
N LEU A 173 -8.82 9.25 7.69
CA LEU A 173 -8.10 9.35 6.42
C LEU A 173 -9.06 9.27 5.23
N GLN A 174 -10.07 8.41 5.27
CA GLN A 174 -11.11 8.36 4.24
C GLN A 174 -11.80 9.71 4.07
N GLU A 175 -12.26 10.30 5.18
CA GLU A 175 -12.94 11.61 5.18
C GLU A 175 -12.02 12.71 4.62
N ASN A 176 -10.77 12.78 5.10
CA ASN A 176 -9.80 13.77 4.63
C ASN A 176 -9.43 13.59 3.15
N ILE A 177 -9.35 12.34 2.65
CA ILE A 177 -9.09 12.07 1.24
C ILE A 177 -10.27 12.55 0.38
N GLU A 178 -11.51 12.29 0.79
CA GLU A 178 -12.68 12.79 0.06
C GLU A 178 -12.69 14.32 0.03
N GLU A 179 -12.43 14.97 1.16
CA GLU A 179 -12.35 16.43 1.24
C GLU A 179 -11.23 16.98 0.34
N ALA A 180 -10.06 16.38 0.37
CA ALA A 180 -8.94 16.76 -0.51
C ALA A 180 -9.29 16.57 -1.99
N ARG A 181 -10.06 15.53 -2.34
CA ARG A 181 -10.49 15.26 -3.72
C ARG A 181 -11.49 16.27 -4.26
N LEU A 182 -12.30 16.91 -3.42
CA LEU A 182 -13.21 17.98 -3.85
C LEU A 182 -12.47 19.15 -4.51
N SER A 183 -11.17 19.32 -4.22
CA SER A 183 -10.33 20.35 -4.82
C SER A 183 -9.81 20.00 -6.22
N LEU A 184 -9.96 18.74 -6.67
CA LEU A 184 -9.48 18.30 -7.98
C LEU A 184 -10.58 18.40 -9.05
N PRO A 185 -10.21 18.76 -10.29
CA PRO A 185 -11.16 18.73 -11.40
C PRO A 185 -11.56 17.27 -11.71
N GLY A 186 -12.84 17.07 -12.03
CA GLY A 186 -13.36 15.76 -12.41
C GLY A 186 -13.01 15.36 -13.85
N GLY A 187 -13.18 14.07 -14.14
CA GLY A 187 -13.10 13.53 -15.51
C GLY A 187 -11.73 13.68 -16.17
N LYS A 188 -11.71 13.96 -17.48
CA LYS A 188 -10.47 13.96 -18.29
C LYS A 188 -9.44 15.03 -17.87
N GLN A 189 -9.87 16.08 -17.18
CA GLN A 189 -8.97 17.13 -16.68
C GLN A 189 -8.10 16.65 -15.51
N LEU A 190 -8.51 15.59 -14.81
CA LEU A 190 -7.73 14.98 -13.73
C LEU A 190 -6.46 14.29 -14.24
N ILE A 191 -6.53 13.68 -15.43
CA ILE A 191 -5.48 12.80 -15.98
C ILE A 191 -4.10 13.49 -16.02
N PRO A 192 -3.92 14.67 -16.65
CA PRO A 192 -2.60 15.29 -16.72
C PRO A 192 -2.05 15.68 -15.34
N ILE A 193 -2.92 16.04 -14.40
CA ILE A 193 -2.53 16.42 -13.03
C ILE A 193 -2.09 15.17 -12.26
N ALA A 194 -2.87 14.09 -12.35
CA ALA A 194 -2.53 12.81 -11.73
C ALA A 194 -1.23 12.24 -12.30
N VAL A 195 -1.02 12.28 -13.62
CA VAL A 195 0.23 11.84 -14.25
C VAL A 195 1.44 12.64 -13.76
N THR A 196 1.27 13.95 -13.56
CA THR A 196 2.32 14.83 -13.02
C THR A 196 2.68 14.44 -11.60
N GLU A 197 1.69 14.18 -10.75
CA GLU A 197 1.91 13.72 -9.38
C GLU A 197 2.59 12.35 -9.35
N MET A 198 2.12 11.38 -10.15
CA MET A 198 2.74 10.05 -10.18
C MET A 198 4.19 10.11 -10.70
N ARG A 199 4.49 11.00 -11.65
CA ARG A 199 5.85 11.25 -12.12
C ARG A 199 6.73 11.80 -10.99
N ARG A 200 6.20 12.65 -10.11
CA ARG A 200 6.91 13.14 -8.92
C ARG A 200 7.19 12.00 -7.95
N LEU A 201 6.19 11.19 -7.62
CA LEU A 201 6.34 10.02 -6.73
C LEU A 201 7.35 9.00 -7.26
N TYR A 202 7.40 8.79 -8.58
CA TYR A 202 8.42 7.96 -9.22
C TYR A 202 9.82 8.56 -9.05
N LYS A 203 9.99 9.86 -9.30
CA LYS A 203 11.28 10.56 -9.13
C LYS A 203 11.76 10.55 -7.68
N GLU A 204 10.85 10.59 -6.71
CA GLU A 204 11.14 10.47 -5.28
C GLU A 204 11.42 9.02 -4.84
N GLY A 205 11.22 8.04 -5.73
CA GLY A 205 11.47 6.63 -5.46
C GLY A 205 10.38 5.96 -4.61
N LEU A 206 9.21 6.59 -4.45
CA LEU A 206 8.09 5.98 -3.72
C LEU A 206 7.44 4.85 -4.53
N ILE A 207 7.33 5.02 -5.85
CA ILE A 207 6.79 4.02 -6.77
C ILE A 207 7.85 3.61 -7.78
N SER A 208 7.79 2.38 -8.27
CA SER A 208 8.69 1.91 -9.32
C SER A 208 8.32 2.48 -10.69
N GLN A 209 9.22 2.36 -11.67
CA GLN A 209 8.90 2.73 -13.06
C GLN A 209 7.74 1.90 -13.62
N GLN A 210 7.69 0.61 -13.26
CA GLN A 210 6.61 -0.28 -13.67
C GLN A 210 5.27 0.16 -13.08
N ASP A 211 5.26 0.57 -11.81
CA ASP A 211 4.07 1.12 -11.15
C ASP A 211 3.61 2.41 -11.83
N TYR A 212 4.53 3.32 -12.13
CA TYR A 212 4.24 4.57 -12.85
C TYR A 212 3.56 4.31 -14.20
N GLU A 213 4.13 3.43 -15.04
CA GLU A 213 3.55 3.09 -16.34
C GLU A 213 2.20 2.37 -16.20
N THR A 214 2.05 1.51 -15.18
CA THR A 214 0.78 0.82 -14.90
C THR A 214 -0.32 1.82 -14.52
N ILE A 215 -0.01 2.76 -13.62
CA ILE A 215 -0.96 3.81 -13.21
C ILE A 215 -1.35 4.67 -14.43
N LYS A 216 -0.37 5.08 -15.23
CA LYS A 216 -0.61 5.84 -16.46
C LYS A 216 -1.55 5.09 -17.40
N TRP A 217 -1.31 3.80 -17.64
CA TRP A 217 -2.18 2.99 -18.50
C TRP A 217 -3.63 2.94 -17.98
N TYR A 218 -3.83 2.75 -16.67
CA TYR A 218 -5.17 2.75 -16.08
C TYR A 218 -5.86 4.13 -16.19
N LEU A 219 -5.12 5.22 -15.96
CA LEU A 219 -5.65 6.59 -16.04
C LEU A 219 -6.11 6.98 -17.45
N PHE A 220 -5.49 6.43 -18.51
CA PHE A 220 -5.89 6.70 -19.89
C PHE A 220 -6.95 5.72 -20.42
N ARG A 221 -7.14 4.58 -19.75
CA ARG A 221 -8.15 3.58 -20.13
C ARG A 221 -9.54 3.93 -19.61
N ASN A 222 -9.63 4.53 -18.42
CA ASN A 222 -10.86 4.94 -17.76
C ASN A 222 -11.24 6.39 -18.09
#